data_AF-A0A2V7D7H5-F1
#
_entry.id   AF-A0A2V7D7H5-F1
#
_cell.length_a   1.000
_cell.length_b   1.000
_cell.length_c   1.000
_cell.angle_alpha   90.00
_cell.angle_beta   90.00
_cell.angle_gamma   90.00
#
_symmetry.space_group_name_H-M   'P 1'
#
loop_
_entity.id
_entity.type
_entity.pdbx_description
1 polymer ?
#
loop_
_entity_poly.entity_id
_entity_poly.type
_entity_poly.pdbx_seq_one_letter_code
_entity_poly.pdbx_strand_id
1 'polypeptide(L)'
;MTFYCRRPRGACILAGAESTRAKRVTMDVLRAVIARLSVDIHHVIEAAGIVVLGLVVYSYARRWFDSKRHVAPLLRAMALGLIFGILTIALMISRIEVGQGTYVDARALPIALITLVEGGGAGLVAALVASAYRASLGGAGALAGVVGLLAIAGAAALALVWARRSGGVRSRHGFVLGAAVYIITFGSFLMLGVRGVELFSRDWLPLLIVSVIGIGGFTRLFVDVVNAQAAEAARRDAAELRAVTLLARAAAHEINNALMVVSGGLAILARRLPAQSEDAQWAERAREGANKVKDIVTRMNTITQIEEVPGRGLLAPMLDIRRSSGAP
;
A
#
# COMPACT_ATOMS: atom_id res chain seq x y z
N MET A 1 -34.40 26.47 37.29
CA MET A 1 -33.51 27.54 37.79
C MET A 1 -33.37 27.29 39.28
N THR A 2 -32.32 26.60 39.72
CA THR A 2 -32.23 26.09 41.09
C THR A 2 -31.10 26.82 41.79
N PHE A 3 -31.45 27.65 42.79
CA PHE A 3 -30.49 28.39 43.59
C PHE A 3 -30.02 27.51 44.75
N TYR A 4 -28.72 27.22 44.81
CA TYR A 4 -28.12 26.56 45.96
C TYR A 4 -27.35 27.61 46.77
N CYS A 5 -27.87 27.96 47.95
CA CYS A 5 -27.26 28.94 48.85
C CYS A 5 -26.58 28.19 49.99
N ARG A 6 -25.24 28.10 49.98
CA ARG A 6 -24.47 27.55 51.10
C ARG A 6 -23.81 28.71 51.87
N ARG A 7 -24.36 28.98 53.06
CA ARG A 7 -23.90 29.88 54.15
C ARG A 7 -24.18 31.40 54.06
N PRO A 8 -24.34 32.06 55.23
CA PRO A 8 -24.77 33.44 55.33
C PRO A 8 -23.54 34.36 55.38
N ARG A 9 -23.33 35.10 54.28
CA ARG A 9 -22.60 36.38 54.13
C ARG A 9 -21.83 36.38 52.80
N GLY A 10 -22.44 37.03 51.81
CA GLY A 10 -21.76 37.74 50.73
C GLY A 10 -21.00 36.90 49.70
N ALA A 11 -21.71 36.34 48.73
CA ALA A 11 -21.37 36.31 47.29
C ALA A 11 -22.27 35.28 46.57
N CYS A 12 -23.35 35.74 45.93
CA CYS A 12 -24.08 34.90 44.98
C CYS A 12 -23.26 34.82 43.68
N ILE A 13 -22.44 33.79 43.53
CA ILE A 13 -21.82 33.48 42.24
C ILE A 13 -22.89 32.76 41.40
N LEU A 14 -23.29 33.39 40.29
CA LEU A 14 -24.21 32.85 39.27
C LEU A 14 -23.59 31.65 38.55
N ALA A 15 -23.47 30.49 39.21
CA ALA A 15 -22.95 29.25 38.60
C ALA A 15 -23.78 28.78 37.39
N GLY A 16 -25.05 29.20 37.28
CA GLY A 16 -25.90 28.92 36.13
C GLY A 16 -25.62 29.79 34.90
N ALA A 17 -25.20 31.05 35.11
CA ALA A 17 -24.98 32.00 34.01
C ALA A 17 -23.71 31.69 33.23
N GLU A 18 -22.63 31.29 33.91
CA GLU A 18 -21.39 30.83 33.28
C GLU A 18 -21.59 29.55 32.45
N SER A 19 -22.35 28.58 32.96
CA SER A 19 -22.66 27.33 32.24
C SER A 19 -23.46 27.60 30.95
N THR A 20 -24.45 28.48 30.99
CA THR A 20 -25.20 28.88 29.79
C THR A 20 -24.41 29.77 28.84
N ARG A 21 -23.47 30.59 29.33
CA ARG A 21 -22.59 31.43 28.48
C ARG A 21 -21.53 30.57 27.80
N ALA A 22 -20.89 29.65 28.53
CA ALA A 22 -19.95 28.68 27.98
C ALA A 22 -20.63 27.82 26.92
N LYS A 23 -21.81 27.25 27.19
CA LYS A 23 -22.56 26.47 26.18
C LYS A 23 -22.95 27.29 24.95
N ARG A 24 -23.31 28.57 25.11
CA ARG A 24 -23.62 29.47 23.98
C ARG A 24 -22.39 29.74 23.14
N VAL A 25 -21.27 30.10 23.77
CA VAL A 25 -19.98 30.30 23.10
C VAL A 25 -19.54 29.02 22.37
N THR A 26 -19.67 27.84 22.98
CA THR A 26 -19.36 26.57 22.32
C THR A 26 -20.29 26.28 21.13
N MET A 27 -21.59 26.57 21.24
CA MET A 27 -22.56 26.43 20.14
C MET A 27 -22.35 27.45 19.02
N ASP A 28 -21.95 28.67 19.35
CA ASP A 28 -21.66 29.74 18.38
C ASP A 28 -20.33 29.46 17.65
N VAL A 29 -19.32 28.96 18.37
CA VAL A 29 -18.09 28.42 17.77
C VAL A 29 -18.41 27.21 16.90
N LEU A 30 -19.24 26.28 17.36
CA LEU A 30 -19.63 25.10 16.58
C LEU A 30 -20.40 25.52 15.31
N ARG A 31 -21.33 26.48 15.40
CA ARG A 31 -22.05 27.02 14.23
C ARG A 31 -21.13 27.80 13.31
N ALA A 32 -20.19 28.60 13.82
CA ALA A 32 -19.20 29.30 13.01
C ALA A 32 -18.23 28.33 12.33
N VAL A 33 -17.86 27.24 13.00
CA VAL A 33 -17.06 26.13 12.45
C VAL A 33 -17.85 25.39 11.38
N ILE A 34 -19.13 25.06 11.61
CA ILE A 34 -20.00 24.41 10.61
C ILE A 34 -20.23 25.32 9.40
N ALA A 35 -20.45 26.62 9.62
CA ALA A 35 -20.62 27.61 8.55
C ALA A 35 -19.29 27.91 7.81
N ARG A 36 -18.13 27.72 8.43
CA ARG A 36 -16.83 27.73 7.74
C ARG A 36 -16.48 26.41 7.08
N LEU A 37 -17.00 25.29 7.59
CA LEU A 37 -16.93 23.95 7.00
C LEU A 37 -17.87 23.80 5.80
N SER A 38 -18.80 24.74 5.57
CA SER A 38 -19.42 24.93 4.25
C SER A 38 -18.42 25.54 3.25
N VAL A 39 -17.16 25.12 3.32
CA VAL A 39 -16.29 25.05 2.14
C VAL A 39 -17.11 24.39 1.05
N ASP A 40 -17.12 24.95 -0.16
CA ASP A 40 -17.82 24.39 -1.30
C ASP A 40 -17.48 22.90 -1.42
N ILE A 41 -18.42 22.04 -1.02
CA ILE A 41 -18.26 20.59 -0.93
C ILE A 41 -17.75 20.03 -2.27
N HIS A 42 -18.11 20.68 -3.37
CA HIS A 42 -17.62 20.46 -4.72
C HIS A 42 -16.08 20.36 -4.80
N HIS A 43 -15.34 21.33 -4.24
CA HIS A 43 -13.88 21.35 -4.32
C HIS A 43 -13.22 20.29 -3.44
N VAL A 44 -13.81 19.99 -2.28
CA VAL A 44 -13.33 18.91 -1.41
C VAL A 44 -13.51 17.56 -2.09
N ILE A 45 -14.67 17.35 -2.74
CA ILE A 45 -14.96 16.15 -3.53
C ILE A 45 -14.02 16.06 -4.73
N GLU A 46 -13.74 17.17 -5.41
CA GLU A 46 -12.82 17.21 -6.55
C GLU A 46 -11.39 16.82 -6.13
N ALA A 47 -10.85 17.42 -5.08
CA ALA A 47 -9.53 17.09 -4.57
C ALA A 47 -9.44 15.64 -4.08
N ALA A 48 -10.45 15.16 -3.35
CA ALA A 48 -10.53 13.75 -2.95
C ALA A 48 -10.61 12.82 -4.16
N GLY A 49 -11.41 13.19 -5.16
CA GLY A 49 -11.57 12.46 -6.43
C GLY A 49 -10.27 12.37 -7.22
N ILE A 50 -9.50 13.46 -7.30
CA ILE A 50 -8.18 13.49 -7.94
C ILE A 50 -7.21 12.55 -7.20
N VAL A 51 -7.19 12.55 -5.86
CA VAL A 51 -6.33 11.63 -5.10
C VAL A 51 -6.75 10.17 -5.28
N VAL A 52 -8.07 9.87 -5.30
CA VAL A 52 -8.59 8.53 -5.59
C VAL A 52 -8.26 8.10 -7.01
N LEU A 53 -8.37 8.99 -7.99
CA LEU A 53 -7.93 8.73 -9.36
C LEU A 53 -6.44 8.42 -9.39
N GLY A 54 -5.62 9.17 -8.64
CA GLY A 54 -4.20 8.89 -8.45
C GLY A 54 -3.93 7.49 -7.90
N LEU A 55 -4.73 7.04 -6.92
CA LEU A 55 -4.66 5.67 -6.39
C LEU A 55 -5.03 4.62 -7.45
N VAL A 56 -6.06 4.86 -8.28
CA VAL A 56 -6.43 3.95 -9.37
C VAL A 56 -5.33 3.90 -10.42
N VAL A 57 -4.82 5.05 -10.86
CA VAL A 57 -3.71 5.14 -11.82
C VAL A 57 -2.48 4.45 -11.26
N TYR A 58 -2.16 4.66 -9.99
CA TYR A 58 -1.07 3.97 -9.29
C TYR A 58 -1.26 2.45 -9.30
N SER A 59 -2.45 1.96 -8.96
CA SER A 59 -2.80 0.54 -8.95
C SER A 59 -2.59 -0.12 -10.32
N TYR A 60 -3.05 0.53 -11.39
CA TYR A 60 -2.86 0.04 -12.76
C TYR A 60 -1.41 0.14 -13.22
N ALA A 61 -0.74 1.26 -12.97
CA ALA A 61 0.65 1.48 -13.36
C ALA A 61 1.56 0.46 -12.68
N ARG A 62 1.40 0.25 -11.36
CA ARG A 62 2.17 -0.73 -10.59
C ARG A 62 1.98 -2.14 -11.12
N ARG A 63 0.72 -2.55 -11.38
CA ARG A 63 0.41 -3.85 -11.99
C ARG A 63 1.07 -4.02 -13.36
N TRP A 64 1.10 -2.96 -14.17
CA TRP A 64 1.75 -2.99 -15.48
C TRP A 64 3.27 -3.13 -15.37
N PHE A 65 3.90 -2.41 -14.44
CA PHE A 65 5.33 -2.54 -14.18
C PHE A 65 5.70 -3.91 -13.61
N ASP A 66 4.90 -4.48 -12.72
CA ASP A 66 5.14 -5.80 -12.13
C ASP A 66 4.98 -6.93 -13.18
N SER A 67 4.10 -6.75 -14.17
CA SER A 67 3.97 -7.67 -15.31
C SER A 67 5.24 -7.72 -16.18
N LYS A 68 5.97 -6.59 -16.28
CA LYS A 68 7.24 -6.52 -17.00
C LYS A 68 8.40 -6.87 -16.07
N ARG A 69 8.76 -8.16 -16.03
CA ARG A 69 9.84 -8.76 -15.19
C ARG A 69 11.22 -8.05 -15.19
N HIS A 70 11.47 -7.03 -16.02
CA HIS A 70 12.80 -6.42 -16.23
C HIS A 70 12.84 -4.90 -16.04
N VAL A 71 11.79 -4.24 -15.55
CA VAL A 71 11.85 -2.78 -15.35
C VAL A 71 12.70 -2.47 -14.12
N ALA A 72 13.77 -1.70 -14.30
CA ALA A 72 14.63 -1.30 -13.20
C ALA A 72 13.82 -0.56 -12.12
N PRO A 73 14.07 -0.82 -10.82
CA PRO A 73 13.30 -0.23 -9.72
C PRO A 73 13.38 1.30 -9.71
N LEU A 74 14.52 1.86 -10.15
CA LEU A 74 14.71 3.30 -10.29
C LEU A 74 13.79 3.89 -11.36
N LEU A 75 13.67 3.25 -12.53
CA LEU A 75 12.83 3.73 -13.62
C LEU A 75 11.35 3.71 -13.24
N ARG A 76 10.90 2.65 -12.55
CA ARG A 76 9.55 2.57 -12.00
C ARG A 76 9.28 3.71 -11.01
N ALA A 77 10.20 3.93 -10.07
CA ALA A 77 10.08 5.01 -9.08
C ALA A 77 10.03 6.39 -9.74
N MET A 78 10.85 6.64 -10.77
CA MET A 78 10.83 7.90 -11.52
C MET A 78 9.53 8.09 -12.29
N ALA A 79 9.01 7.05 -12.96
CA ALA A 79 7.76 7.12 -13.70
C ALA A 79 6.56 7.39 -12.78
N LEU A 80 6.47 6.67 -11.66
CA LEU A 80 5.41 6.89 -10.67
C LEU A 80 5.54 8.25 -9.98
N GLY A 81 6.76 8.69 -9.67
CA GLY A 81 7.04 10.03 -9.16
C GLY A 81 6.57 11.12 -10.14
N LEU A 82 6.81 10.96 -11.43
CA LEU A 82 6.35 11.89 -12.46
C LEU A 82 4.82 11.96 -12.53
N ILE A 83 4.13 10.80 -12.51
CA ILE A 83 2.67 10.73 -12.50
C ILE A 83 2.10 11.48 -11.29
N PHE A 84 2.65 11.27 -10.10
CA PHE A 84 2.19 11.96 -8.88
C PHE A 84 2.60 13.45 -8.85
N GLY A 85 3.70 13.82 -9.52
CA GLY A 85 4.04 15.21 -9.78
C GLY A 85 2.99 15.90 -10.65
N ILE A 86 2.56 15.27 -11.75
CA ILE A 86 1.46 15.77 -12.60
C ILE A 86 0.14 15.83 -11.82
N LEU A 87 -0.14 14.82 -10.99
CA LEU A 87 -1.31 14.82 -10.11
C LEU A 87 -1.29 16.00 -9.13
N THR A 88 -0.11 16.33 -8.60
CA THR A 88 0.08 17.51 -7.73
C THR A 88 -0.18 18.80 -8.50
N ILE A 89 0.28 18.89 -9.75
CA ILE A 89 -0.01 20.05 -10.62
C ILE A 89 -1.52 20.17 -10.87
N ALA A 90 -2.23 19.05 -11.11
CA ALA A 90 -3.68 19.06 -11.27
C ALA A 90 -4.39 19.61 -10.02
N LEU A 91 -3.97 19.20 -8.81
CA LEU A 91 -4.48 19.75 -7.56
C LEU A 91 -4.16 21.25 -7.41
N MET A 92 -3.00 21.70 -7.86
CA MET A 92 -2.65 23.13 -7.90
C MET A 92 -3.50 23.95 -8.89
N ILE A 93 -3.98 23.34 -9.96
CA ILE A 93 -4.85 24.00 -10.96
C ILE A 93 -6.28 24.09 -10.44
N SER A 94 -6.77 23.01 -9.81
CA SER A 94 -8.12 22.88 -9.22
C SER A 94 -8.40 23.83 -8.05
N ARG A 95 -7.39 24.61 -7.61
CA ARG A 95 -7.43 25.69 -6.58
C ARG A 95 -8.75 25.79 -5.80
N ILE A 96 -8.80 25.20 -4.60
CA ILE A 96 -9.98 25.31 -3.74
C ILE A 96 -10.08 26.74 -3.21
N GLU A 97 -11.04 27.53 -3.71
CA GLU A 97 -11.34 28.86 -3.16
C GLU A 97 -12.11 28.71 -1.84
N VAL A 98 -11.46 29.05 -0.72
CA VAL A 98 -12.09 29.05 0.61
C VAL A 98 -12.53 30.47 0.97
N GLY A 99 -13.45 31.00 0.16
CA GLY A 99 -13.97 32.37 0.29
C GLY A 99 -12.92 33.47 0.05
N GLN A 100 -13.35 34.74 0.22
CA GLN A 100 -12.66 35.98 -0.19
C GLN A 100 -11.13 35.86 -0.42
N GLY A 101 -10.75 35.47 -1.64
CA GLY A 101 -9.39 35.53 -2.19
C GLY A 101 -8.34 34.55 -1.64
N THR A 102 -8.70 33.52 -0.86
CA THR A 102 -7.73 32.58 -0.27
C THR A 102 -7.87 31.16 -0.80
N TYR A 103 -6.76 30.59 -1.26
CA TYR A 103 -6.70 29.27 -1.89
C TYR A 103 -6.10 28.23 -0.94
N VAL A 104 -6.85 27.18 -0.64
CA VAL A 104 -6.34 25.99 0.07
C VAL A 104 -6.10 24.89 -0.98
N ASP A 105 -4.99 24.18 -0.88
CA ASP A 105 -4.61 23.19 -1.90
C ASP A 105 -4.11 21.90 -1.24
N ALA A 106 -4.60 20.77 -1.75
CA ALA A 106 -4.27 19.42 -1.35
C ALA A 106 -2.92 18.91 -1.91
N ARG A 107 -2.12 19.77 -2.57
CA ARG A 107 -0.81 19.44 -3.18
C ARG A 107 0.18 18.64 -2.33
N ALA A 108 0.08 18.70 -1.00
CA ALA A 108 0.95 17.91 -0.13
C ALA A 108 0.64 16.40 -0.19
N LEU A 109 -0.61 16.03 -0.50
CA LEU A 109 -1.09 14.65 -0.47
C LEU A 109 -0.34 13.75 -1.47
N PRO A 110 -0.29 14.04 -2.78
CA PRO A 110 0.36 13.13 -3.72
C PRO A 110 1.84 12.91 -3.40
N ILE A 111 2.57 13.98 -3.06
CA ILE A 111 4.00 13.89 -2.72
C ILE A 111 4.19 13.05 -1.45
N ALA A 112 3.43 13.31 -0.40
CA ALA A 112 3.54 12.56 0.85
C ALA A 112 3.26 11.07 0.65
N LEU A 113 2.18 10.74 -0.09
CA LEU A 113 1.75 9.36 -0.33
C LEU A 113 2.77 8.60 -1.21
N ILE A 114 3.19 9.18 -2.33
CA ILE A 114 4.12 8.48 -3.24
C ILE A 114 5.49 8.27 -2.59
N THR A 115 5.94 9.23 -1.79
CA THR A 115 7.19 9.10 -1.03
C THR A 115 7.11 7.94 -0.04
N LEU A 116 5.99 7.82 0.66
CA LEU A 116 5.80 6.81 1.69
C LEU A 116 5.61 5.40 1.09
N VAL A 117 5.04 5.30 -0.11
CA VAL A 117 4.75 4.01 -0.75
C VAL A 117 5.91 3.52 -1.63
N GLU A 118 6.39 4.35 -2.56
CA GLU A 118 7.44 3.94 -3.51
C GLU A 118 8.86 4.29 -3.03
N GLY A 119 9.01 5.33 -2.22
CA GLY A 119 10.29 5.72 -1.64
C GLY A 119 10.69 7.17 -1.88
N GLY A 120 11.80 7.56 -1.24
CA GLY A 120 12.36 8.91 -1.32
C GLY A 120 12.65 9.40 -2.73
N GLY A 121 13.09 8.50 -3.64
CA GLY A 121 13.38 8.86 -5.03
C GLY A 121 12.13 9.28 -5.81
N ALA A 122 11.03 8.50 -5.72
CA ALA A 122 9.76 8.85 -6.37
C ALA A 122 9.19 10.16 -5.79
N GLY A 123 9.28 10.30 -4.46
CA GLY A 123 8.91 11.52 -3.74
C GLY A 123 9.66 12.76 -4.19
N LEU A 124 10.97 12.65 -4.34
CA LEU A 124 11.82 13.74 -4.79
C LEU A 124 11.48 14.15 -6.22
N VAL A 125 11.27 13.19 -7.13
CA VAL A 125 10.85 13.49 -8.51
C VAL A 125 9.50 14.22 -8.52
N ALA A 126 8.51 13.73 -7.77
CA ALA A 126 7.20 14.38 -7.66
C ALA A 126 7.31 15.81 -7.12
N ALA A 127 8.12 16.01 -6.06
CA ALA A 127 8.33 17.31 -5.45
C ALA A 127 9.08 18.28 -6.37
N LEU A 128 10.06 17.81 -7.15
CA LEU A 128 10.77 18.63 -8.13
C LEU A 128 9.84 19.09 -9.26
N VAL A 129 9.03 18.19 -9.81
CA VAL A 129 8.04 18.52 -10.85
C VAL A 129 7.03 19.55 -10.32
N ALA A 130 6.47 19.33 -9.14
CA ALA A 130 5.53 20.25 -8.51
C ALA A 130 6.17 21.61 -8.16
N SER A 131 7.43 21.61 -7.69
CA SER A 131 8.17 22.82 -7.36
C SER A 131 8.51 23.65 -8.60
N ALA A 132 8.87 23.01 -9.71
CA ALA A 132 9.13 23.68 -10.98
C ALA A 132 7.87 24.42 -11.48
N TYR A 133 6.72 23.74 -11.46
CA TYR A 133 5.44 24.38 -11.80
C TYR A 133 5.06 25.49 -10.82
N ARG A 134 5.30 25.28 -9.51
CA ARG A 134 5.01 26.31 -8.49
C ARG A 134 5.86 27.56 -8.68
N ALA A 135 7.13 27.39 -9.06
CA ALA A 135 8.05 28.48 -9.35
C ALA A 135 7.64 29.24 -10.61
N SER A 136 7.16 28.55 -11.66
CA SER A 136 6.71 29.20 -12.90
C SER A 136 5.46 30.05 -12.73
N LEU A 137 4.61 29.76 -11.74
CA LEU A 137 3.44 30.59 -11.39
C LEU A 137 3.83 31.94 -10.73
N GLY A 138 5.05 32.07 -10.20
CA GLY A 138 5.52 33.29 -9.53
C GLY A 138 4.72 33.69 -8.28
N GLY A 139 4.93 34.93 -7.85
CA GLY A 139 4.27 35.55 -6.69
C GLY A 139 5.08 35.52 -5.39
N ALA A 140 4.72 36.39 -4.44
CA ALA A 140 5.47 36.58 -3.18
C ALA A 140 5.61 35.30 -2.32
N GLY A 141 4.65 34.36 -2.45
CA GLY A 141 4.68 33.06 -1.76
C GLY A 141 5.34 31.93 -2.56
N ALA A 142 5.97 32.19 -3.70
CA ALA A 142 6.56 31.13 -4.54
C ALA A 142 7.70 30.40 -3.83
N LEU A 143 8.66 31.15 -3.27
CA LEU A 143 9.80 30.58 -2.55
C LEU A 143 9.35 29.75 -1.34
N ALA A 144 8.44 30.29 -0.53
CA ALA A 144 7.87 29.59 0.62
C ALA A 144 7.14 28.30 0.20
N GLY A 145 6.42 28.33 -0.93
CA GLY A 145 5.76 27.15 -1.48
C GLY A 145 6.73 26.06 -1.95
N VAL A 146 7.80 26.43 -2.67
CA VAL A 146 8.83 25.50 -3.13
C VAL A 146 9.56 24.86 -1.95
N VAL A 147 10.01 25.67 -0.98
CA VAL A 147 10.66 25.17 0.23
C VAL A 147 9.72 24.25 1.00
N GLY A 148 8.43 24.61 1.12
CA GLY A 148 7.42 23.76 1.74
C GLY A 148 7.26 22.40 1.06
N LEU A 149 7.19 22.35 -0.28
CA LEU A 149 7.06 21.09 -1.03
C LEU A 149 8.28 20.17 -0.85
N LEU A 150 9.48 20.74 -0.90
CA LEU A 150 10.72 19.98 -0.66
C LEU A 150 10.82 19.50 0.80
N ALA A 151 10.41 20.34 1.76
CA ALA A 151 10.35 19.95 3.16
C ALA A 151 9.33 18.82 3.41
N ILE A 152 8.18 18.85 2.73
CA ILE A 152 7.19 17.75 2.77
C ILE A 152 7.79 16.44 2.26
N ALA A 153 8.49 16.48 1.11
CA ALA A 153 9.16 15.30 0.58
C ALA A 153 10.23 14.76 1.54
N GLY A 154 11.01 15.65 2.17
CA GLY A 154 11.98 15.30 3.21
C GLY A 154 11.32 14.65 4.44
N ALA A 155 10.25 15.27 4.96
CA ALA A 155 9.50 14.74 6.10
C ALA A 155 8.87 13.37 5.78
N ALA A 156 8.33 13.19 4.57
CA ALA A 156 7.78 11.93 4.13
C ALA A 156 8.88 10.85 3.98
N ALA A 157 10.07 11.21 3.50
CA ALA A 157 11.21 10.30 3.42
C ALA A 157 11.70 9.89 4.82
N LEU A 158 11.76 10.82 5.78
CA LEU A 158 12.07 10.51 7.17
C LEU A 158 11.00 9.61 7.81
N ALA A 159 9.72 9.89 7.57
CA ALA A 159 8.63 9.05 8.01
C ALA A 159 8.71 7.63 7.42
N LEU A 160 9.15 7.50 6.16
CA LEU A 160 9.40 6.21 5.54
C LEU A 160 10.57 5.47 6.19
N VAL A 161 11.69 6.14 6.47
CA VAL A 161 12.83 5.52 7.17
C VAL A 161 12.39 5.02 8.55
N TRP A 162 11.62 5.83 9.28
CA TRP A 162 11.03 5.43 10.56
C TRP A 162 10.07 4.24 10.43
N ALA A 163 9.22 4.24 9.39
CA ALA A 163 8.30 3.14 9.10
C ALA A 163 9.04 1.84 8.78
N ARG A 164 10.08 1.89 7.95
CA ARG A 164 10.92 0.72 7.62
C ARG A 164 11.59 0.13 8.86
N ARG A 165 12.12 0.98 9.75
CA ARG A 165 12.68 0.52 11.04
C ARG A 165 11.63 -0.09 11.96
N SER A 166 10.36 0.33 11.83
CA SER A 166 9.25 -0.15 12.64
C SER A 166 8.53 -1.39 12.10
N GLY A 167 9.07 -2.04 11.06
CA GLY A 167 8.46 -3.21 10.43
C GLY A 167 7.43 -2.90 9.35
N GLY A 168 7.47 -1.70 8.76
CA GLY A 168 6.65 -1.32 7.60
C GLY A 168 5.76 -0.11 7.83
N VAL A 169 5.16 0.38 6.73
CA VAL A 169 4.23 1.51 6.76
C VAL A 169 2.91 1.07 7.40
N ARG A 170 2.45 1.87 8.35
CA ARG A 170 1.19 1.69 9.11
C ARG A 170 0.46 3.02 9.20
N SER A 171 -0.84 3.01 9.49
CA SER A 171 -1.67 4.23 9.60
C SER A 171 -1.09 5.29 10.55
N ARG A 172 -0.44 4.87 11.66
CA ARG A 172 0.22 5.80 12.59
C ARG A 172 1.27 6.70 11.92
N HIS A 173 2.01 6.17 10.95
CA HIS A 173 3.05 6.92 10.24
C HIS A 173 2.41 7.97 9.32
N GLY A 174 1.26 7.66 8.72
CA GLY A 174 0.46 8.60 7.94
C GLY A 174 -0.10 9.75 8.78
N PHE A 175 -0.63 9.48 9.98
CA PHE A 175 -1.13 10.55 10.86
C PHE A 175 -0.02 11.44 11.40
N VAL A 176 1.13 10.87 11.79
CA VAL A 176 2.30 11.64 12.21
C VAL A 176 2.85 12.48 11.06
N LEU A 177 2.91 11.91 9.85
CA LEU A 177 3.30 12.65 8.65
C LEU A 177 2.31 13.78 8.35
N GLY A 178 1.00 13.55 8.47
CA GLY A 178 -0.01 14.58 8.29
C GLY A 178 0.14 15.74 9.28
N ALA A 179 0.47 15.45 10.54
CA ALA A 179 0.78 16.48 11.54
C ALA A 179 2.08 17.22 11.21
N ALA A 180 3.12 16.52 10.77
CA ALA A 180 4.37 17.14 10.35
C ALA A 180 4.16 18.06 9.12
N VAL A 181 3.38 17.62 8.13
CA VAL A 181 3.01 18.42 6.96
C VAL A 181 2.25 19.66 7.39
N TYR A 182 1.31 19.56 8.31
CA TYR A 182 0.60 20.73 8.85
C TYR A 182 1.57 21.76 9.46
N ILE A 183 2.55 21.31 10.25
CA ILE A 183 3.59 22.18 10.83
C ILE A 183 4.46 22.83 9.74
N ILE A 184 4.85 22.07 8.71
CA ILE A 184 5.64 22.59 7.58
C ILE A 184 4.85 23.63 6.79
N THR A 185 3.56 23.37 6.55
CA THR A 185 2.66 24.32 5.89
C THR A 185 2.53 25.58 6.72
N PHE A 186 2.36 25.47 8.04
CA PHE A 186 2.34 26.61 8.94
C PHE A 186 3.65 27.42 8.89
N GLY A 187 4.80 26.75 8.97
CA GLY A 187 6.12 27.38 8.81
C GLY A 187 6.29 28.10 7.47
N SER A 188 5.69 27.56 6.40
CA SER A 188 5.68 28.22 5.09
C SER A 188 4.86 29.51 5.11
N PHE A 189 3.73 29.56 5.82
CA PHE A 189 2.95 30.79 6.01
C PHE A 189 3.70 31.83 6.85
N LEU A 190 4.44 31.41 7.87
CA LEU A 190 5.29 32.32 8.67
C LEU A 190 6.34 33.04 7.82
N MET A 191 6.89 32.40 6.78
CA MET A 191 7.83 33.06 5.86
C MET A 191 7.19 34.24 5.09
N LEU A 192 5.86 34.30 4.97
CA LEU A 192 5.14 35.43 4.35
C LEU A 192 4.90 36.59 5.35
N GLY A 193 5.35 36.48 6.59
CA GLY A 193 5.21 37.50 7.62
C GLY A 193 3.76 37.71 8.07
N VAL A 194 3.38 38.95 8.38
CA VAL A 194 2.08 39.30 8.98
C VAL A 194 0.90 38.84 8.12
N ARG A 195 0.99 38.99 6.79
CA ARG A 195 -0.03 38.54 5.85
C ARG A 195 -0.25 37.03 5.95
N GLY A 196 0.83 36.25 6.05
CA GLY A 196 0.75 34.79 6.14
C GLY A 196 0.07 34.31 7.43
N VAL A 197 0.30 34.99 8.54
CA VAL A 197 -0.38 34.68 9.83
C VAL A 197 -1.87 34.98 9.74
N GLU A 198 -2.27 36.06 9.09
CA GLU A 198 -3.68 36.41 8.89
C GLU A 198 -4.41 35.37 8.02
N LEU A 199 -3.80 34.99 6.89
CA LEU A 199 -4.25 33.90 6.02
C LEU A 199 -4.39 32.58 6.80
N PHE A 200 -3.38 32.19 7.58
CA PHE A 200 -3.44 30.98 8.39
C PHE A 200 -4.51 31.03 9.49
N SER A 201 -4.67 32.16 10.17
CA SER A 201 -5.69 32.31 11.23
C SER A 201 -7.11 32.10 10.72
N ARG A 202 -7.33 32.33 9.42
CA ARG A 202 -8.60 32.09 8.75
C ARG A 202 -8.83 30.61 8.43
N ASP A 203 -7.79 29.91 7.96
CA ASP A 203 -7.91 28.59 7.33
C ASP A 203 -7.22 27.44 8.08
N TRP A 204 -6.76 27.67 9.32
CA TRP A 204 -6.03 26.68 10.11
C TRP A 204 -6.79 25.36 10.30
N LEU A 205 -8.13 25.42 10.43
CA LEU A 205 -8.96 24.24 10.70
C LEU A 205 -9.15 23.37 9.43
N PRO A 206 -9.60 23.89 8.27
CA PRO A 206 -9.58 23.13 7.03
C PRO A 206 -8.21 22.55 6.68
N LEU A 207 -7.13 23.32 6.86
CA LEU A 207 -5.76 22.87 6.62
C LEU A 207 -5.36 21.70 7.53
N LEU A 208 -5.75 21.74 8.81
CA LEU A 208 -5.49 20.67 9.75
C LEU A 208 -6.24 19.39 9.35
N ILE A 209 -7.52 19.50 9.01
CA ILE A 209 -8.34 18.36 8.59
C ILE A 209 -7.77 17.73 7.33
N VAL A 210 -7.55 18.51 6.27
CA VAL A 210 -7.01 18.00 5.00
C VAL A 210 -5.62 17.39 5.19
N SER A 211 -4.75 18.02 5.98
CA SER A 211 -3.39 17.51 6.19
C SER A 211 -3.38 16.23 7.04
N VAL A 212 -4.00 16.26 8.22
CA VAL A 212 -3.92 15.13 9.17
C VAL A 212 -4.85 13.99 8.77
N ILE A 213 -6.14 14.30 8.53
CA ILE A 213 -7.13 13.28 8.17
C ILE A 213 -6.95 12.83 6.73
N GLY A 214 -6.66 13.75 5.81
CA GLY A 214 -6.37 13.39 4.42
C GLY A 214 -5.13 12.49 4.32
N ILE A 215 -3.96 12.96 4.76
CA ILE A 215 -2.73 12.15 4.62
C ILE A 215 -2.82 10.86 5.44
N GLY A 216 -3.32 10.90 6.67
CA GLY A 216 -3.50 9.70 7.50
C GLY A 216 -4.48 8.69 6.91
N GLY A 217 -5.65 9.17 6.48
CA GLY A 217 -6.70 8.35 5.88
C GLY A 217 -6.30 7.77 4.53
N PHE A 218 -5.77 8.59 3.62
CA PHE A 218 -5.28 8.11 2.33
C PHE A 218 -4.06 7.21 2.46
N THR A 219 -3.17 7.43 3.42
CA THR A 219 -2.08 6.50 3.71
C THR A 219 -2.63 5.13 4.08
N ARG A 220 -3.64 5.07 4.97
CA ARG A 220 -4.30 3.81 5.31
C ARG A 220 -4.89 3.14 4.07
N LEU A 221 -5.65 3.88 3.26
CA LEU A 221 -6.24 3.36 2.04
C LEU A 221 -5.18 2.82 1.05
N PHE A 222 -4.10 3.57 0.82
CA PHE A 222 -2.99 3.15 -0.04
C PHE A 222 -2.33 1.87 0.47
N VAL A 223 -2.02 1.81 1.76
CA VAL A 223 -1.39 0.64 2.38
C VAL A 223 -2.32 -0.57 2.28
N ASP A 224 -3.62 -0.39 2.51
CA ASP A 224 -4.61 -1.47 2.39
C ASP A 224 -4.69 -1.99 0.95
N VAL A 225 -4.72 -1.11 -0.06
CA VAL A 225 -4.71 -1.49 -1.48
C VAL A 225 -3.41 -2.20 -1.87
N VAL A 226 -2.26 -1.67 -1.47
CA VAL A 226 -0.94 -2.26 -1.77
C VAL A 226 -0.80 -3.64 -1.14
N ASN A 227 -1.23 -3.80 0.11
CA ASN A 227 -1.19 -5.08 0.81
C ASN A 227 -2.17 -6.09 0.19
N ALA A 228 -3.38 -5.64 -0.18
CA ALA A 228 -4.35 -6.49 -0.86
C ALA A 228 -3.82 -7.02 -2.20
N GLN A 229 -3.17 -6.16 -2.99
CA GLN A 229 -2.53 -6.57 -4.24
C GLN A 229 -1.40 -7.59 -4.02
N ALA A 230 -0.55 -7.36 -3.02
CA ALA A 230 0.55 -8.28 -2.70
C ALA A 230 0.01 -9.65 -2.23
N ALA A 231 -1.05 -9.66 -1.43
CA ALA A 231 -1.72 -10.88 -0.99
C ALA A 231 -2.38 -11.64 -2.16
N GLU A 232 -3.00 -10.93 -3.09
CA GLU A 232 -3.61 -11.51 -4.28
C GLU A 232 -2.57 -12.12 -5.23
N ALA A 233 -1.43 -11.45 -5.42
CA ALA A 233 -0.32 -12.00 -6.21
C ALA A 233 0.21 -13.30 -5.58
N ALA A 234 0.48 -13.30 -4.28
CA ALA A 234 0.92 -14.51 -3.57
C ALA A 234 -0.10 -15.66 -3.64
N ARG A 235 -1.41 -15.35 -3.62
CA ARG A 235 -2.47 -16.36 -3.79
C ARG A 235 -2.47 -16.97 -5.18
N ARG A 236 -2.20 -16.17 -6.23
CA ARG A 236 -2.14 -16.66 -7.61
C ARG A 236 -0.96 -17.60 -7.82
N ASP A 237 0.22 -17.21 -7.34
CA ASP A 237 1.42 -18.06 -7.43
C ASP A 237 1.20 -19.40 -6.70
N ALA A 238 0.57 -19.37 -5.51
CA ALA A 238 0.21 -20.57 -4.78
C ALA A 238 -0.84 -21.43 -5.51
N ALA A 239 -1.83 -20.81 -6.16
CA ALA A 239 -2.84 -21.52 -6.95
C ALA A 239 -2.24 -22.18 -8.20
N GLU A 240 -1.31 -21.51 -8.88
CA GLU A 240 -0.58 -22.03 -10.03
C GLU A 240 0.25 -23.27 -9.64
N LEU A 241 1.04 -23.17 -8.57
CA LEU A 241 1.83 -24.30 -8.07
C LEU A 241 0.96 -25.49 -7.65
N ARG A 242 -0.19 -25.22 -7.02
CA ARG A 242 -1.17 -26.26 -6.66
C ARG A 242 -1.77 -26.93 -7.90
N ALA A 243 -2.10 -26.17 -8.93
CA ALA A 243 -2.62 -26.71 -10.18
C ALA A 243 -1.59 -27.61 -10.88
N VAL A 244 -0.33 -27.19 -10.96
CA VAL A 244 0.78 -28.00 -11.49
C VAL A 244 0.95 -29.28 -10.69
N THR A 245 0.88 -29.21 -9.36
CA THR A 245 1.00 -30.38 -8.47
C THR A 245 -0.15 -31.37 -8.65
N LEU A 246 -1.40 -30.88 -8.78
CA LEU A 246 -2.57 -31.72 -9.03
C LEU A 246 -2.49 -32.40 -10.40
N LEU A 247 -2.07 -31.67 -11.43
CA LEU A 247 -1.86 -32.22 -12.77
C LEU A 247 -0.76 -33.29 -12.77
N ALA A 248 0.38 -33.00 -12.12
CA ALA A 248 1.48 -33.97 -11.99
C ALA A 248 1.04 -35.25 -11.27
N ARG A 249 0.23 -35.14 -10.22
CA ARG A 249 -0.33 -36.29 -9.49
C ARG A 249 -1.29 -37.11 -10.34
N ALA A 250 -2.18 -36.46 -11.09
CA ALA A 250 -3.11 -37.13 -12.01
C ALA A 250 -2.35 -37.85 -13.13
N ALA A 251 -1.42 -37.15 -13.79
CA ALA A 251 -0.58 -37.72 -14.84
C ALA A 251 0.27 -38.90 -14.33
N ALA A 252 0.85 -38.81 -13.13
CA ALA A 252 1.61 -39.91 -12.53
C ALA A 252 0.73 -41.15 -12.30
N HIS A 253 -0.52 -40.96 -11.87
CA HIS A 253 -1.46 -42.07 -11.71
C HIS A 253 -1.81 -42.73 -13.05
N GLU A 254 -2.11 -41.94 -14.08
CA GLU A 254 -2.41 -42.45 -15.42
C GLU A 254 -1.23 -43.17 -16.07
N ILE A 255 -0.01 -42.62 -15.95
CA ILE A 255 1.21 -43.24 -16.45
C ILE A 255 1.45 -44.58 -15.74
N ASN A 256 1.33 -44.61 -14.42
CA ASN A 256 1.49 -45.85 -13.66
C ASN A 256 0.46 -46.91 -14.08
N ASN A 257 -0.79 -46.51 -14.32
CA ASN A 257 -1.84 -47.42 -14.80
C ASN A 257 -1.48 -48.01 -16.18
N ALA A 258 -1.05 -47.18 -17.13
CA ALA A 258 -0.62 -47.64 -18.45
C ALA A 258 0.61 -48.58 -18.38
N LEU A 259 1.61 -48.24 -17.56
CA LEU A 259 2.81 -49.05 -17.38
C LEU A 259 2.51 -50.42 -16.75
N MET A 260 1.51 -50.52 -15.87
CA MET A 260 1.08 -51.80 -15.30
C MET A 260 0.49 -52.73 -16.37
N VAL A 261 -0.29 -52.20 -17.32
CA VAL A 261 -0.84 -52.99 -18.44
C VAL A 261 0.28 -53.46 -19.37
N VAL A 262 1.20 -52.57 -19.76
CA VAL A 262 2.35 -52.92 -20.62
C VAL A 262 3.24 -53.96 -19.96
N SER A 263 3.59 -53.76 -18.68
CA SER A 263 4.44 -54.70 -17.94
C SER A 263 3.77 -56.06 -17.73
N GLY A 264 2.44 -56.07 -17.50
CA GLY A 264 1.66 -57.30 -17.40
C GLY A 264 1.61 -58.08 -18.70
N GLY A 265 1.38 -57.41 -19.84
CA GLY A 265 1.40 -58.02 -21.17
C GLY A 265 2.77 -58.62 -21.52
N LEU A 266 3.86 -57.87 -21.26
CA LEU A 266 5.23 -58.35 -21.46
C LEU A 266 5.55 -59.57 -20.58
N ALA A 267 5.07 -59.60 -19.32
CA ALA A 267 5.24 -60.74 -18.43
C ALA A 267 4.54 -62.01 -18.94
N ILE A 268 3.34 -61.87 -19.53
CA ILE A 268 2.61 -63.01 -20.14
C ILE A 268 3.33 -63.48 -21.41
N LEU A 269 3.78 -62.55 -22.26
CA LEU A 269 4.50 -62.86 -23.49
C LEU A 269 5.81 -63.61 -23.21
N ALA A 270 6.59 -63.12 -22.24
CA ALA A 270 7.84 -63.74 -21.81
C ALA A 270 7.63 -65.20 -21.32
N ARG A 271 6.49 -65.51 -20.70
CA ARG A 271 6.15 -66.87 -20.25
C ARG A 271 5.73 -67.81 -21.37
N ARG A 272 5.26 -67.30 -22.51
CA ARG A 272 4.81 -68.12 -23.66
C ARG A 272 5.93 -68.43 -24.65
N LEU A 273 7.00 -67.65 -24.63
CA LEU A 273 8.15 -67.84 -25.51
C LEU A 273 9.06 -68.98 -25.00
N PRO A 274 9.77 -69.69 -25.89
CA PRO A 274 10.70 -70.74 -25.50
C PRO A 274 11.77 -70.21 -24.54
N ALA A 275 12.03 -70.95 -23.46
CA ALA A 275 13.06 -70.57 -22.50
C ALA A 275 14.42 -70.41 -23.20
N GLN A 276 15.09 -69.28 -22.99
CA GLN A 276 16.37 -68.89 -23.60
C GLN A 276 16.34 -68.44 -25.06
N SER A 277 15.17 -68.19 -25.67
CA SER A 277 15.11 -67.54 -26.99
C SER A 277 15.51 -66.06 -26.91
N GLU A 278 16.05 -65.51 -28.01
CA GLU A 278 16.32 -64.06 -28.12
C GLU A 278 15.06 -63.23 -27.86
N ASP A 279 13.90 -63.65 -28.39
CA ASP A 279 12.62 -62.96 -28.21
C ASP A 279 12.19 -62.89 -26.74
N ALA A 280 12.42 -63.96 -25.97
CA ALA A 280 12.13 -63.97 -24.53
C ALA A 280 13.03 -62.99 -23.76
N GLN A 281 14.31 -62.86 -24.16
CA GLN A 281 15.22 -61.87 -23.58
C GLN A 281 14.82 -60.44 -23.94
N TRP A 282 14.34 -60.18 -25.15
CA TRP A 282 13.83 -58.86 -25.55
C TRP A 282 12.57 -58.48 -24.77
N ALA A 283 11.65 -59.43 -24.57
CA ALA A 283 10.45 -59.22 -23.75
C ALA A 283 10.80 -58.86 -22.31
N GLU A 284 11.76 -59.54 -21.68
CA GLU A 284 12.19 -59.21 -20.32
C GLU A 284 12.95 -57.90 -20.22
N ARG A 285 13.82 -57.58 -21.19
CA ARG A 285 14.46 -56.25 -21.24
C ARG A 285 13.44 -55.12 -21.37
N ALA A 286 12.41 -55.30 -22.19
CA ALA A 286 11.33 -54.31 -22.32
C ALA A 286 10.54 -54.17 -21.01
N ARG A 287 10.26 -55.28 -20.32
CA ARG A 287 9.56 -55.25 -19.01
C ARG A 287 10.38 -54.55 -17.94
N GLU A 288 11.69 -54.81 -17.90
CA GLU A 288 12.62 -54.10 -17.02
C GLU A 288 12.65 -52.59 -17.30
N GLY A 289 12.64 -52.21 -18.57
CA GLY A 289 12.52 -50.81 -19.00
C GLY A 289 11.24 -50.15 -18.49
N ALA A 290 10.09 -50.80 -18.66
CA ALA A 290 8.80 -50.29 -18.18
C ALA A 290 8.78 -50.12 -16.65
N ASN A 291 9.35 -51.07 -15.90
CA ASN A 291 9.48 -50.97 -14.44
C ASN A 291 10.40 -49.82 -14.03
N LYS A 292 11.52 -49.59 -14.72
CA LYS A 292 12.40 -48.43 -14.46
C LYS A 292 11.66 -47.10 -14.65
N VAL A 293 10.85 -46.97 -15.70
CA VAL A 293 10.04 -45.75 -15.91
C VAL A 293 9.02 -45.57 -14.78
N LYS A 294 8.36 -46.64 -14.36
CA LYS A 294 7.43 -46.62 -13.21
C LYS A 294 8.10 -46.12 -11.94
N ASP A 295 9.32 -46.57 -11.65
CA ASP A 295 10.08 -46.14 -10.48
C ASP A 295 10.48 -44.65 -10.55
N ILE A 296 10.81 -44.14 -11.76
CA ILE A 296 11.09 -42.71 -11.98
C ILE A 296 9.83 -41.88 -11.71
N VAL A 297 8.68 -42.26 -12.28
CA VAL A 297 7.40 -41.56 -12.12
C VAL A 297 6.95 -41.58 -10.66
N THR A 298 7.14 -42.71 -9.97
CA THR A 298 6.82 -42.85 -8.55
C THR A 298 7.67 -41.91 -7.70
N ARG A 299 9.00 -41.86 -7.93
CA ARG A 299 9.90 -40.94 -7.22
C ARG A 299 9.55 -39.47 -7.47
N MET A 300 9.21 -39.10 -8.72
CA MET A 300 8.76 -37.75 -9.05
C MET A 300 7.50 -37.36 -8.26
N ASN A 301 6.54 -38.28 -8.13
CA ASN A 301 5.31 -38.06 -7.36
C ASN A 301 5.59 -37.92 -5.85
N THR A 302 6.54 -38.69 -5.30
CA THR A 302 6.95 -38.56 -3.89
C THR A 302 7.65 -37.22 -3.61
N ILE A 303 8.43 -36.69 -4.55
CA ILE A 303 9.07 -35.37 -4.42
C ILE A 303 8.02 -34.26 -4.41
N THR A 304 6.96 -34.37 -5.21
CA THR A 304 5.81 -33.45 -5.15
C THR A 304 4.93 -33.63 -3.91
N GLN A 305 5.18 -34.67 -3.09
CA GLN A 305 4.46 -34.97 -1.85
C GLN A 305 5.19 -34.52 -0.58
N ILE A 306 6.32 -33.81 -0.63
CA ILE A 306 6.93 -33.27 0.60
C ILE A 306 5.96 -32.25 1.20
N GLU A 307 5.23 -32.75 2.19
CA GLU A 307 4.23 -32.08 2.99
C GLU A 307 4.81 -30.79 3.58
N GLU A 308 4.09 -29.69 3.37
CA GLU A 308 4.07 -28.58 4.32
C GLU A 308 3.67 -29.18 5.68
N VAL A 309 4.65 -29.56 6.50
CA VAL A 309 4.39 -29.94 7.89
C VAL A 309 3.67 -28.77 8.54
N PRO A 310 2.44 -28.94 9.06
CA PRO A 310 1.70 -27.86 9.66
C PRO A 310 2.50 -27.37 10.86
N GLY A 311 3.11 -26.18 10.71
CA GLY A 311 3.78 -25.50 11.78
C GLY A 311 2.79 -25.23 12.91
N ARG A 312 2.83 -26.06 13.96
CA ARG A 312 2.36 -25.66 15.29
C ARG A 312 3.29 -24.55 15.78
N GLY A 313 3.01 -23.30 15.40
CA GLY A 313 3.68 -22.13 15.97
C GLY A 313 3.91 -20.97 15.00
N LEU A 314 3.87 -19.75 15.55
CA LEU A 314 3.73 -18.44 14.91
C LEU A 314 4.93 -17.94 14.05
N LEU A 315 5.63 -18.80 13.32
CA LEU A 315 6.73 -18.37 12.44
C LEU A 315 6.59 -18.97 11.03
N ALA A 316 6.86 -18.13 10.02
CA ALA A 316 6.81 -18.50 8.62
C ALA A 316 7.68 -19.73 8.34
N PRO A 317 7.24 -20.67 7.48
CA PRO A 317 8.02 -21.85 7.12
C PRO A 317 9.30 -21.41 6.41
N MET A 318 10.42 -21.50 7.12
CA MET A 318 11.75 -21.24 6.58
C MET A 318 12.30 -22.54 6.03
N LEU A 319 12.66 -22.52 4.74
CA LEU A 319 13.20 -23.66 3.99
C LEU A 319 14.63 -23.97 4.48
N ASP A 320 14.81 -25.02 5.28
CA ASP A 320 16.12 -25.46 5.76
C ASP A 320 16.76 -26.45 4.78
N ILE A 321 17.66 -25.93 3.94
CA ILE A 321 18.36 -26.65 2.88
C ILE A 321 19.42 -27.61 3.45
N ARG A 322 19.77 -27.53 4.75
CA ARG A 322 20.80 -28.41 5.36
C ARG A 322 20.26 -29.75 5.83
N ARG A 323 18.93 -29.89 5.99
CA ARG A 323 18.31 -31.15 6.41
C ARG A 323 17.97 -32.07 5.23
N SER A 324 17.80 -31.50 4.05
CA SER A 324 17.43 -32.23 2.82
C SER A 324 18.62 -32.91 2.12
N SER A 325 19.87 -32.66 2.55
CA SER A 325 21.08 -33.26 1.97
C SER A 325 21.64 -34.45 2.76
N GLY A 326 20.97 -34.88 3.83
CA GLY A 326 21.32 -36.12 4.54
C GLY A 326 20.64 -37.32 3.89
N ALA A 327 21.32 -37.99 2.96
CA ALA A 327 21.07 -39.40 2.68
C ALA A 327 21.55 -40.24 3.89
N PRO A 328 20.95 -41.42 4.14
CA PRO A 328 21.22 -42.25 5.33
C PRO A 328 22.68 -42.70 5.48
#